data_AF-C1BR36-F1
#
_entry.id   AF-C1BR36-F1
#
_cell.length_a   1.000
_cell.length_b   1.000
_cell.length_c   1.000
_cell.angle_alpha   90.00
_cell.angle_beta   90.00
_cell.angle_gamma   90.00
#
_symmetry.space_group_name_H-M   'P 1'
#
loop_
_entity.id
_entity.type
_entity.pdbx_description
1 polymer ?
#
loop_
_entity_poly.entity_id
_entity_poly.type
_entity_poly.pdbx_seq_one_letter_code
_entity_poly.pdbx_strand_id
1 'polypeptide(L)'
;MERSLFILSVVSLSIFSLATATAAEFDFLYFTQVWPQSACEKWKEGNENHTCNLRNGQDWSIHGVWPTKDNVIGPLYCDNTTHFDPEAIKSILPQLEAHWIDVHGGHHSKYQFWKHEFLKHGTCAESILELSTELLYFQKGLELHEKYDVSQLLIQGNVHQGSSYNAESFINAVNNSLGGYAPALECDTDSQGHFLYQVGICLSKSFELMSCESVKGGLYGNCPQSTNSLIRYPYGPGSSGVSFGVVFVTLLCMVLFAGLGYFLYSKYLNHRRLAEYNRI
;
A
#
# COMPACT_ATOMS: atom_id res chain seq x y z
N MET A 1 88.35 4.07 22.22
CA MET A 1 87.39 5.03 21.63
C MET A 1 86.71 4.30 20.48
N GLU A 2 85.71 3.48 20.78
CA GLU A 2 84.89 2.83 19.75
C GLU A 2 83.45 2.81 20.27
N ARG A 3 82.59 3.54 19.58
CA ARG A 3 81.13 3.48 19.71
C ARG A 3 80.65 2.95 18.37
N SER A 4 80.03 1.77 18.35
CA SER A 4 79.21 1.37 17.20
C SER A 4 77.83 0.92 17.67
N LEU A 5 76.85 1.54 17.03
CA LEU A 5 75.44 1.60 17.37
C LEU A 5 74.69 0.30 17.11
N PHE A 6 73.78 -0.07 18.01
CA PHE A 6 72.69 -1.01 17.73
C PHE A 6 71.52 -0.23 17.12
N ILE A 7 71.21 -0.49 15.85
CA ILE A 7 69.99 0.02 15.19
C ILE A 7 68.86 -0.96 15.49
N LEU A 8 68.00 -0.60 16.44
CA LEU A 8 66.71 -1.26 16.67
C LEU A 8 65.73 -0.81 15.58
N SER A 9 65.46 -1.68 14.61
CA SER A 9 64.37 -1.51 13.65
C SER A 9 63.05 -1.65 14.39
N VAL A 10 62.34 -0.54 14.59
CA VAL A 10 60.98 -0.53 15.15
C VAL A 10 60.02 -0.76 13.98
N VAL A 11 59.51 -1.98 13.86
CA VAL A 11 58.44 -2.29 12.91
C VAL A 11 57.14 -1.70 13.47
N SER A 12 56.74 -0.55 12.95
CA SER A 12 55.45 0.09 13.22
C SER A 12 54.34 -0.78 12.62
N LEU A 13 53.64 -1.56 13.45
CA LEU A 13 52.36 -2.16 13.07
C LEU A 13 51.33 -1.03 12.95
N SER A 14 51.12 -0.55 11.73
CA SER A 14 50.02 0.36 11.41
C SER A 14 48.72 -0.43 11.52
N ILE A 15 47.99 -0.26 12.62
CA ILE A 15 46.62 -0.75 12.76
C ILE A 15 45.77 0.05 11.77
N PHE A 16 45.45 -0.54 10.63
CA PHE A 16 44.39 -0.02 9.77
C PHE A 16 43.08 -0.24 10.52
N SER A 17 42.55 0.81 11.15
CA SER A 17 41.15 0.83 11.58
C SER A 17 40.30 0.74 10.32
N LEU A 18 39.80 -0.45 10.03
CA LEU A 18 38.70 -0.62 9.09
C LEU A 18 37.52 0.14 9.69
N ALA A 19 37.17 1.29 9.11
CA ALA A 19 35.93 1.96 9.43
C ALA A 19 34.79 1.04 8.96
N THR A 20 34.38 0.12 9.84
CA THR A 20 33.14 -0.62 9.64
C THR A 20 32.03 0.42 9.70
N ALA A 21 31.34 0.64 8.57
CA ALA A 21 30.09 1.38 8.58
C ALA A 21 29.22 0.77 9.67
N THR A 22 28.90 1.55 10.70
CA THR A 22 28.06 1.06 11.79
C THR A 22 26.68 0.83 11.21
N ALA A 23 26.21 -0.42 11.24
CA ALA A 23 24.87 -0.76 10.79
C ALA A 23 23.85 0.19 11.45
N ALA A 24 22.89 0.65 10.66
CA ALA A 24 21.84 1.51 11.16
C ALA A 24 21.06 0.80 12.27
N GLU A 25 20.95 1.44 13.43
CA GLU A 25 20.12 0.90 14.51
C GLU A 25 18.66 1.28 14.31
N PHE A 26 17.78 0.29 14.38
CA PHE A 26 16.32 0.40 14.39
C PHE A 26 15.74 -0.76 15.20
N ASP A 27 14.45 -0.70 15.52
CA ASP A 27 13.83 -1.66 16.45
C ASP A 27 12.99 -2.70 15.68
N PHE A 28 12.22 -2.26 14.68
CA PHE A 28 11.32 -3.09 13.90
C PHE A 28 11.15 -2.57 12.47
N LEU A 29 10.45 -3.33 11.62
CA LEU A 29 10.08 -2.94 10.27
C LEU A 29 8.62 -2.49 10.25
N TYR A 30 8.36 -1.30 9.70
CA TYR A 30 7.03 -0.78 9.43
C TYR A 30 6.73 -0.93 7.94
N PHE A 31 5.94 -1.92 7.58
CA PHE A 31 5.54 -2.18 6.19
C PHE A 31 4.25 -1.43 5.88
N THR A 32 4.30 -0.53 4.90
CA THR A 32 3.23 0.41 4.62
C THR A 32 2.61 0.20 3.25
N GLN A 33 1.28 0.23 3.21
CA GLN A 33 0.50 0.18 1.99
C GLN A 33 -0.43 1.38 1.94
N VAL A 34 -0.43 2.07 0.80
CA VAL A 34 -1.20 3.30 0.57
C VAL A 34 -2.42 3.00 -0.30
N TRP A 35 -3.54 3.66 -0.01
CA TRP A 35 -4.71 3.62 -0.87
C TRP A 35 -4.51 4.56 -2.07
N PRO A 36 -4.36 4.05 -3.31
CA PRO A 36 -3.91 4.89 -4.42
C PRO A 36 -4.87 6.03 -4.76
N GLN A 37 -6.18 5.83 -4.57
CA GLN A 37 -7.16 6.89 -4.80
C GLN A 37 -6.93 8.07 -3.84
N SER A 38 -6.72 7.79 -2.55
CA SER A 38 -6.48 8.82 -1.53
C SER A 38 -5.14 9.52 -1.74
N ALA A 39 -4.09 8.80 -2.13
CA ALA A 39 -2.81 9.40 -2.51
C ALA A 39 -2.93 10.32 -3.73
N CYS A 40 -3.68 9.90 -4.76
CA CYS A 40 -3.93 10.72 -5.94
C CYS A 40 -4.73 11.99 -5.64
N GLU A 41 -5.79 11.88 -4.84
CA GLU A 41 -6.59 13.04 -4.41
C GLU A 41 -5.71 14.05 -3.69
N LYS A 42 -4.91 13.60 -2.73
CA LYS A 42 -3.99 14.46 -2.00
C LYS A 42 -2.94 15.11 -2.90
N TRP A 43 -2.38 14.35 -3.84
CA TRP A 43 -1.41 14.86 -4.80
C TRP A 43 -1.98 15.99 -5.64
N LYS A 44 -3.22 15.85 -6.12
CA LYS A 44 -3.91 16.84 -6.94
C LYS A 44 -4.29 18.12 -6.19
N GLU A 45 -4.53 18.04 -4.88
CA GLU A 45 -4.76 19.25 -4.07
C GLU A 45 -3.57 20.20 -4.07
N GLY A 46 -2.34 19.67 -4.21
CA GLY A 46 -1.13 20.48 -4.20
C GLY A 46 -0.89 21.30 -5.47
N ASN A 47 -1.41 20.87 -6.62
CA ASN A 47 -1.25 21.56 -7.90
C ASN A 47 -2.25 21.05 -8.95
N GLU A 48 -2.91 21.97 -9.67
CA GLU A 48 -3.89 21.64 -10.71
C GLU A 48 -3.30 20.85 -11.91
N ASN A 49 -1.99 20.96 -12.14
CA ASN A 49 -1.30 20.23 -13.22
C ASN A 49 -0.87 18.80 -12.82
N HIS A 50 -1.07 18.41 -11.56
CA HIS A 50 -0.73 17.06 -11.12
C HIS A 50 -1.68 16.02 -11.72
N THR A 51 -1.10 14.97 -12.27
CA THR A 51 -1.83 13.79 -12.76
C THR A 51 -1.56 12.60 -11.84
N CYS A 52 -2.21 11.47 -12.07
CA CYS A 52 -1.99 10.25 -11.28
C CYS A 52 -1.83 9.04 -12.20
N ASN A 53 -0.96 8.11 -11.83
CA ASN A 53 -0.72 6.87 -12.57
C ASN A 53 -1.62 5.75 -12.05
N LEU A 54 -2.93 5.98 -12.04
CA LEU A 54 -3.91 4.99 -11.55
C LEU A 54 -4.39 4.08 -12.68
N ARG A 55 -4.50 2.78 -12.40
CA ARG A 55 -5.09 1.78 -13.29
C ARG A 55 -6.51 1.46 -12.82
N ASN A 56 -7.43 1.13 -13.73
CA ASN A 56 -8.77 0.67 -13.33
C ASN A 56 -8.66 -0.61 -12.52
N GLY A 57 -9.34 -0.65 -11.37
CA GLY A 57 -9.26 -1.78 -10.43
C GLY A 57 -7.92 -1.88 -9.70
N GLN A 58 -7.11 -0.82 -9.70
CA GLN A 58 -5.89 -0.77 -8.90
C GLN A 58 -6.24 -0.93 -7.43
N ASP A 59 -5.62 -1.92 -6.79
CA ASP A 59 -5.75 -2.18 -5.37
C ASP A 59 -4.70 -1.40 -4.55
N TRP A 60 -4.67 -1.59 -3.23
CA TRP A 60 -3.63 -1.07 -2.35
C TRP A 60 -2.23 -1.25 -2.95
N SER A 61 -1.43 -0.20 -2.90
CA SER A 61 -0.06 -0.23 -3.38
C SER A 61 0.88 -0.23 -2.19
N ILE A 62 2.01 -0.93 -2.30
CA ILE A 62 3.13 -0.75 -1.39
C ILE A 62 3.54 0.72 -1.43
N HIS A 63 3.75 1.30 -0.25
CA HIS A 63 4.44 2.58 -0.09
C HIS A 63 5.90 2.31 0.27
N GLY A 64 6.16 1.52 1.32
CA GLY A 64 7.50 0.97 1.53
C GLY A 64 7.69 0.04 2.73
N VAL A 65 8.94 -0.36 2.94
CA VAL A 65 9.39 -1.19 4.08
C VAL A 65 10.35 -0.34 4.89
N TRP A 66 9.92 0.16 6.04
CA TRP A 66 10.66 1.22 6.74
C TRP A 66 11.26 0.71 8.05
N PRO A 67 12.59 0.60 8.15
CA PRO A 67 13.27 0.50 9.44
C PRO A 67 12.80 1.61 10.37
N THR A 68 12.31 1.22 11.55
CA THR A 68 11.60 2.11 12.47
C THR A 68 12.09 1.92 13.90
N LYS A 69 12.24 3.03 14.62
CA LYS A 69 12.46 3.07 16.06
C LYS A 69 11.16 3.35 16.79
N ASP A 70 11.09 2.99 18.07
CA ASP A 70 9.94 3.33 18.89
C ASP A 70 9.60 4.83 18.82
N ASN A 71 8.36 5.14 18.46
CA ASN A 71 7.80 6.49 18.29
C ASN A 71 8.46 7.36 17.21
N VAL A 72 9.40 6.83 16.43
CA VAL A 72 10.13 7.55 15.39
C VAL A 72 10.26 6.68 14.14
N ILE A 73 9.52 7.04 13.07
CA ILE A 73 9.69 6.44 11.74
C ILE A 73 11.06 6.85 11.21
N GLY A 74 11.98 5.88 11.16
CA GLY A 74 13.40 6.08 10.90
C GLY A 74 14.25 5.05 11.65
N PRO A 75 15.54 4.93 11.35
CA PRO A 75 16.40 5.93 10.72
C PRO A 75 16.17 6.11 9.23
N LEU A 76 16.67 7.21 8.68
CA LEU A 76 16.52 7.59 7.27
C LEU A 76 17.88 7.89 6.65
N TYR A 77 18.04 7.60 5.36
CA TYR A 77 19.24 7.91 4.57
C TYR A 77 20.54 7.39 5.20
N CYS A 78 20.56 6.10 5.57
CA CYS A 78 21.63 5.52 6.39
C CYS A 78 22.95 5.29 5.65
N ASP A 79 22.91 5.18 4.32
CA ASP A 79 24.10 5.16 3.48
C ASP A 79 24.00 6.22 2.38
N ASN A 80 24.86 7.24 2.45
CA ASN A 80 24.94 8.31 1.47
C ASN A 80 25.90 8.01 0.31
N THR A 81 26.62 6.89 0.38
CA THR A 81 27.53 6.42 -0.67
C THR A 81 26.83 5.49 -1.66
N THR A 82 25.75 4.84 -1.23
CA THR A 82 24.92 4.00 -2.09
C THR A 82 24.18 4.81 -3.15
N HIS A 83 24.12 4.24 -4.35
CA HIS A 83 23.36 4.76 -5.48
C HIS A 83 22.33 3.73 -5.93
N PHE A 84 21.14 4.20 -6.27
CA PHE A 84 20.08 3.36 -6.83
C PHE A 84 20.45 2.89 -8.24
N ASP A 85 20.36 1.59 -8.48
CA ASP A 85 20.68 0.95 -9.76
C ASP A 85 19.43 0.31 -10.40
N PRO A 86 18.81 0.98 -11.41
CA PRO A 86 17.64 0.43 -12.11
C PRO A 86 17.85 -0.97 -12.71
N GLU A 87 19.09 -1.36 -13.05
CA GLU A 87 19.35 -2.69 -13.59
C GLU A 87 19.26 -3.78 -12.52
N ALA A 88 19.52 -3.46 -11.24
CA ALA A 88 19.40 -4.41 -10.13
C ALA A 88 17.97 -4.93 -9.95
N ILE A 89 16.96 -4.10 -10.22
CA ILE A 89 15.54 -4.44 -10.06
C ILE A 89 14.84 -4.83 -11.37
N LYS A 90 15.57 -4.84 -12.49
CA LYS A 90 14.99 -5.05 -13.83
C LYS A 90 14.18 -6.35 -13.96
N SER A 91 14.61 -7.40 -13.27
CA SER A 91 13.97 -8.72 -13.28
C SER A 91 12.60 -8.74 -12.58
N ILE A 92 12.34 -7.77 -11.69
CA ILE A 92 11.09 -7.65 -10.90
C ILE A 92 10.29 -6.40 -11.24
N LEU A 93 10.72 -5.64 -12.25
CA LEU A 93 10.09 -4.38 -12.64
C LEU A 93 8.59 -4.52 -12.97
N PRO A 94 8.11 -5.57 -13.67
CA PRO A 94 6.68 -5.76 -13.90
C PRO A 94 5.86 -5.89 -12.60
N GLN A 95 6.42 -6.54 -11.57
CA GLN A 95 5.77 -6.68 -10.27
C GLN A 95 5.74 -5.34 -9.53
N LEU A 96 6.83 -4.58 -9.57
CA LEU A 96 6.89 -3.23 -8.99
C LEU A 96 5.88 -2.28 -9.66
N GLU A 97 5.76 -2.32 -10.99
CA GLU A 97 4.78 -1.54 -11.75
C GLU A 97 3.32 -1.93 -11.48
N ALA A 98 3.07 -3.12 -10.92
CA ALA A 98 1.74 -3.58 -10.56
C ALA A 98 1.37 -3.31 -9.10
N HIS A 99 2.34 -3.46 -8.19
CA HIS A 99 2.09 -3.55 -6.74
C HIS A 99 2.78 -2.48 -5.90
N TRP A 100 3.82 -1.82 -6.42
CA TRP A 100 4.56 -0.76 -5.75
C TRP A 100 4.58 0.49 -6.63
N ILE A 101 3.38 0.96 -7.00
CA ILE A 101 3.23 1.97 -8.04
C ILE A 101 3.61 3.36 -7.52
N ASP A 102 4.20 4.16 -8.39
CA ASP A 102 4.25 5.61 -8.18
C ASP A 102 2.89 6.21 -8.53
N VAL A 103 2.06 6.45 -7.51
CA VAL A 103 0.72 7.03 -7.68
C VAL A 103 0.81 8.43 -8.28
N HIS A 104 1.84 9.19 -7.92
CA HIS A 104 2.02 10.55 -8.39
C HIS A 104 2.39 10.51 -9.86
N GLY A 105 1.53 11.08 -10.71
CA GLY A 105 1.81 11.32 -12.12
C GLY A 105 2.39 12.71 -12.33
N GLY A 106 3.02 12.91 -13.48
CA GLY A 106 3.66 14.16 -13.85
C GLY A 106 4.96 13.95 -14.61
N HIS A 107 5.75 15.01 -14.73
CA HIS A 107 7.06 14.97 -15.41
C HIS A 107 8.17 14.62 -14.41
N HIS A 108 8.32 13.33 -14.12
CA HIS A 108 9.45 12.81 -13.36
C HIS A 108 9.99 11.49 -13.93
N SER A 109 11.17 11.11 -13.46
CA SER A 109 11.81 9.86 -13.89
C SER A 109 11.00 8.65 -13.43
N LYS A 110 10.88 7.65 -14.31
CA LYS A 110 10.19 6.38 -14.07
C LYS A 110 10.56 5.71 -12.73
N TYR A 111 11.82 5.82 -12.32
CA TYR A 111 12.34 5.14 -11.12
C TYR A 111 12.38 6.03 -9.89
N GLN A 112 11.90 7.28 -9.97
CA GLN A 112 12.10 8.27 -8.91
C GLN A 112 11.52 7.82 -7.57
N PHE A 113 10.35 7.20 -7.58
CA PHE A 113 9.71 6.72 -6.36
C PHE A 113 10.49 5.57 -5.71
N TRP A 114 10.80 4.50 -6.45
CA TRP A 114 11.61 3.40 -5.91
C TRP A 114 13.00 3.85 -5.47
N LYS A 115 13.63 4.77 -6.22
CA LYS A 115 14.88 5.41 -5.80
C LYS A 115 14.73 6.13 -4.46
N HIS A 116 13.64 6.87 -4.25
CA HIS A 116 13.37 7.56 -2.99
C HIS A 116 13.25 6.54 -1.85
N GLU A 117 12.40 5.52 -2.02
CA GLU A 117 12.15 4.51 -1.00
C GLU A 117 13.42 3.72 -0.64
N PHE A 118 14.20 3.28 -1.64
CA PHE A 118 15.42 2.54 -1.37
C PHE A 118 16.49 3.40 -0.68
N LEU A 119 16.79 4.60 -1.19
CA LEU A 119 17.85 5.43 -0.62
C LEU A 119 17.50 5.95 0.77
N LYS A 120 16.22 6.25 1.02
CA LYS A 120 15.75 6.77 2.30
C LYS A 120 15.55 5.67 3.35
N HIS A 121 15.00 4.52 2.97
CA HIS A 121 14.57 3.48 3.90
C HIS A 121 15.35 2.17 3.70
N GLY A 122 15.52 1.72 2.45
CA GLY A 122 16.21 0.46 2.14
C GLY A 122 17.67 0.40 2.62
N THR A 123 18.43 1.49 2.46
CA THR A 123 19.82 1.60 2.97
C THR A 123 19.94 1.45 4.49
N CYS A 124 18.85 1.63 5.23
CA CYS A 124 18.81 1.44 6.68
C CYS A 124 18.55 -0.01 7.09
N ALA A 125 18.14 -0.87 6.16
CA ALA A 125 17.79 -2.27 6.43
C ALA A 125 18.92 -3.25 6.13
N GLU A 126 20.10 -2.78 5.72
CA GLU A 126 21.18 -3.63 5.17
C GLU A 126 21.73 -4.69 6.14
N SER A 127 21.50 -4.51 7.44
CA SER A 127 21.85 -5.48 8.48
C SER A 127 20.96 -6.73 8.50
N ILE A 128 19.80 -6.70 7.83
CA ILE A 128 18.92 -7.85 7.64
C ILE A 128 19.26 -8.47 6.29
N LEU A 129 19.67 -9.75 6.28
CA LEU A 129 20.15 -10.44 5.07
C LEU A 129 19.11 -10.41 3.94
N GLU A 130 17.83 -10.57 4.26
CA GLU A 130 16.72 -10.57 3.31
C GLU A 130 16.36 -9.18 2.77
N LEU A 131 17.02 -8.12 3.26
CA LEU A 131 16.88 -6.74 2.81
C LEU A 131 18.23 -6.13 2.41
N SER A 132 19.31 -6.91 2.39
CA SER A 132 20.69 -6.40 2.38
C SER A 132 21.16 -5.83 1.04
N THR A 133 20.30 -5.86 0.02
CA THR A 133 20.59 -5.33 -1.32
C THR A 133 19.34 -4.67 -1.88
N GLU A 134 19.49 -3.81 -2.88
CA GLU A 134 18.37 -3.18 -3.58
C GLU A 134 17.34 -4.21 -4.06
N LEU A 135 17.79 -5.27 -4.76
CA LEU A 135 16.90 -6.32 -5.26
C LEU A 135 16.17 -7.03 -4.11
N LEU A 136 16.87 -7.41 -3.04
CA LEU A 136 16.28 -8.11 -1.90
C LEU A 136 15.26 -7.24 -1.15
N TYR A 137 15.55 -5.94 -0.99
CA TYR A 137 14.63 -4.97 -0.38
C TYR A 137 13.28 -4.93 -1.13
N PHE A 138 13.33 -4.80 -2.45
CA PHE A 138 12.12 -4.74 -3.28
C PHE A 138 11.40 -6.09 -3.36
N GLN A 139 12.14 -7.20 -3.48
CA GLN A 139 11.56 -8.55 -3.47
C GLN A 139 10.83 -8.82 -2.15
N LYS A 140 11.42 -8.44 -1.01
CA LYS A 140 10.79 -8.62 0.28
C LYS A 140 9.53 -7.77 0.42
N GLY A 141 9.55 -6.51 -0.03
CA GLY A 141 8.34 -5.68 -0.02
C GLY A 141 7.18 -6.29 -0.85
N LEU A 142 7.49 -6.87 -2.02
CA LEU A 142 6.52 -7.59 -2.85
C LEU A 142 5.98 -8.85 -2.15
N GLU A 143 6.84 -9.64 -1.51
CA GLU A 143 6.44 -10.82 -0.72
C GLU A 143 5.52 -10.43 0.44
N LEU A 144 5.84 -9.35 1.16
CA LEU A 144 5.03 -8.85 2.27
C LEU A 144 3.67 -8.35 1.79
N HIS A 145 3.58 -7.74 0.61
CA HIS A 145 2.33 -7.31 0.01
C HIS A 145 1.42 -8.48 -0.34
N GLU A 146 1.97 -9.54 -0.95
CA GLU A 146 1.22 -10.77 -1.23
C GLU A 146 0.72 -11.43 0.06
N LYS A 147 1.56 -11.45 1.10
CA LYS A 147 1.22 -12.05 2.40
C LYS A 147 0.18 -11.25 3.18
N TYR A 148 0.24 -9.92 3.11
CA TYR A 148 -0.57 -9.02 3.92
C TYR A 148 -1.40 -8.07 3.05
N ASP A 149 -2.23 -8.63 2.18
CA ASP A 149 -3.15 -7.88 1.32
C ASP A 149 -4.18 -7.09 2.17
N VAL A 150 -4.00 -5.78 2.27
CA VAL A 150 -4.86 -4.90 3.07
C VAL A 150 -6.31 -4.93 2.60
N SER A 151 -6.58 -5.08 1.30
CA SER A 151 -7.94 -5.19 0.79
C SER A 151 -8.62 -6.45 1.35
N GLN A 152 -7.94 -7.59 1.34
CA GLN A 152 -8.50 -8.81 1.92
C GLN A 152 -8.68 -8.70 3.44
N LEU A 153 -7.71 -8.14 4.14
CA LEU A 153 -7.79 -7.93 5.60
C LEU A 153 -8.99 -7.04 5.99
N LEU A 154 -9.24 -5.98 5.23
CA LEU A 154 -10.40 -5.09 5.46
C LEU A 154 -11.72 -5.76 5.09
N ILE A 155 -11.79 -6.45 3.94
CA ILE A 155 -13.00 -7.15 3.48
C ILE A 155 -13.44 -8.24 4.48
N GLN A 156 -12.49 -9.00 5.03
CA GLN A 156 -12.78 -10.02 6.06
C GLN A 156 -13.40 -9.42 7.33
N GLY A 157 -13.06 -8.16 7.65
CA GLY A 157 -13.66 -7.38 8.72
C GLY A 157 -14.93 -6.60 8.34
N ASN A 158 -15.51 -6.84 7.15
CA ASN A 158 -16.66 -6.11 6.59
C ASN A 158 -16.42 -4.59 6.39
N VAL A 159 -15.15 -4.21 6.17
CA VAL A 159 -14.76 -2.84 5.82
C VAL A 159 -14.51 -2.77 4.33
N HIS A 160 -15.32 -2.00 3.62
CA HIS A 160 -15.31 -1.92 2.16
C HIS A 160 -15.08 -0.48 1.69
N GLN A 161 -14.36 -0.35 0.58
CA GLN A 161 -14.27 0.91 -0.16
C GLN A 161 -15.65 1.45 -0.54
N GLY A 162 -15.77 2.76 -0.65
CA GLY A 162 -17.03 3.47 -0.90
C GLY A 162 -17.88 3.74 0.34
N SER A 163 -17.43 3.33 1.53
CA SER A 163 -18.13 3.51 2.81
C SER A 163 -17.29 4.34 3.80
N SER A 164 -17.83 4.60 5.00
CA SER A 164 -17.12 5.33 6.06
C SER A 164 -17.25 4.59 7.37
N TYR A 165 -16.17 4.52 8.13
CA TYR A 165 -16.11 3.77 9.39
C TYR A 165 -15.32 4.56 10.42
N ASN A 166 -15.50 4.27 11.71
CA ASN A 166 -14.60 4.81 12.72
C ASN A 166 -13.24 4.09 12.70
N ALA A 167 -12.22 4.68 13.33
CA ALA A 167 -10.87 4.11 13.38
C ALA A 167 -10.85 2.68 13.95
N GLU A 168 -11.66 2.42 14.98
CA GLU A 168 -11.76 1.11 15.63
C GLU A 168 -12.21 0.01 14.65
N SER A 169 -13.13 0.31 13.72
CA SER A 169 -13.57 -0.66 12.73
C SER A 169 -12.43 -1.08 11.80
N PHE A 170 -11.62 -0.13 11.32
CA PHE A 170 -10.45 -0.43 10.50
C PHE A 170 -9.40 -1.22 11.28
N ILE A 171 -9.10 -0.79 12.51
CA ILE A 171 -8.15 -1.49 13.39
C ILE A 171 -8.62 -2.92 13.62
N ASN A 172 -9.87 -3.14 14.03
CA ASN A 172 -10.41 -4.45 14.34
C ASN A 172 -10.46 -5.38 13.12
N ALA A 173 -10.79 -4.85 11.93
CA ALA A 173 -10.80 -5.63 10.70
C ALA A 173 -9.43 -6.26 10.40
N VAL A 174 -8.37 -5.45 10.46
CA VAL A 174 -6.99 -5.91 10.22
C VAL A 174 -6.48 -6.74 11.39
N ASN A 175 -6.67 -6.28 12.62
CA ASN A 175 -6.21 -6.92 13.85
C ASN A 175 -6.69 -8.37 13.98
N ASN A 176 -7.99 -8.60 13.77
CA ASN A 176 -8.58 -9.95 13.84
C ASN A 176 -7.98 -10.89 12.79
N SER A 177 -7.74 -10.38 11.59
CA SER A 177 -7.18 -11.16 10.48
C SER A 177 -5.69 -11.45 10.66
N LEU A 178 -4.97 -10.61 11.42
CA LEU A 178 -3.56 -10.79 11.77
C LEU A 178 -3.36 -11.57 13.08
N GLY A 179 -4.41 -12.03 13.76
CA GLY A 179 -4.27 -12.85 14.96
C GLY A 179 -4.00 -12.04 16.24
N GLY A 180 -4.48 -10.80 16.32
CA GLY A 180 -4.35 -9.96 17.52
C GLY A 180 -3.26 -8.89 17.44
N TYR A 181 -2.62 -8.72 16.28
CA TYR A 181 -1.64 -7.65 16.04
C TYR A 181 -2.30 -6.43 15.40
N ALA A 182 -2.36 -5.33 16.14
CA ALA A 182 -3.00 -4.10 15.69
C ALA A 182 -2.15 -3.38 14.61
N PRO A 183 -2.77 -2.91 13.50
CA PRO A 183 -2.06 -2.10 12.51
C PRO A 183 -1.85 -0.67 12.99
N ALA A 184 -1.06 0.11 12.24
CA ALA A 184 -1.13 1.57 12.29
C ALA A 184 -1.98 2.11 11.13
N LEU A 185 -2.75 3.16 11.38
CA LEU A 185 -3.51 3.89 10.36
C LEU A 185 -2.96 5.31 10.22
N GLU A 186 -2.83 5.73 8.96
CA GLU A 186 -2.64 7.11 8.58
C GLU A 186 -3.88 7.60 7.84
N CYS A 187 -4.32 8.79 8.20
CA CYS A 187 -5.44 9.46 7.55
C CYS A 187 -5.00 10.85 7.15
N ASP A 188 -5.70 11.41 6.18
CA ASP A 188 -5.63 12.81 5.82
C ASP A 188 -7.04 13.40 5.83
N THR A 189 -7.15 14.70 5.53
CA THR A 189 -8.41 15.44 5.54
C THR A 189 -8.53 16.32 4.31
N ASP A 190 -9.73 16.36 3.77
CA ASP A 190 -10.14 17.30 2.74
C ASP A 190 -11.41 18.06 3.17
N SER A 191 -12.05 18.74 2.22
CA SER A 191 -13.33 19.42 2.44
C SER A 191 -14.51 18.50 2.86
N GLN A 192 -14.39 17.18 2.65
CA GLN A 192 -15.38 16.16 3.02
C GLN A 192 -15.03 15.46 4.34
N GLY A 193 -13.96 15.87 5.02
CA GLY A 193 -13.53 15.33 6.31
C GLY A 193 -12.39 14.32 6.19
N HIS A 194 -12.27 13.43 7.17
CA HIS A 194 -11.18 12.46 7.24
C HIS A 194 -11.32 11.36 6.19
N PHE A 195 -10.20 10.94 5.60
CA PHE A 195 -10.14 9.76 4.74
C PHE A 195 -8.92 8.90 5.06
N LEU A 196 -9.07 7.59 4.87
CA LEU A 196 -8.00 6.63 5.08
C LEU A 196 -6.95 6.79 3.99
N TYR A 197 -5.70 7.00 4.39
CA TYR A 197 -4.58 7.21 3.47
C TYR A 197 -3.70 5.97 3.38
N GLN A 198 -3.30 5.44 4.53
CA GLN A 198 -2.35 4.32 4.63
C GLN A 198 -2.75 3.35 5.74
N VAL A 199 -2.48 2.08 5.51
CA VAL A 199 -2.47 1.04 6.54
C VAL A 199 -1.06 0.50 6.62
N GLY A 200 -0.52 0.36 7.82
CA GLY A 200 0.78 -0.22 8.01
C GLY A 200 0.79 -1.35 9.04
N ILE A 201 1.69 -2.30 8.81
CA ILE A 201 1.83 -3.56 9.54
C ILE A 201 3.25 -3.62 10.08
N CYS A 202 3.38 -3.98 11.35
CA CYS A 202 4.66 -3.97 12.03
C CYS A 202 5.20 -5.39 12.14
N LEU A 203 6.49 -5.51 11.88
CA LEU A 203 7.19 -6.77 11.83
C LEU A 203 8.48 -6.66 12.62
N SER A 204 8.82 -7.70 13.37
CA SER A 204 10.16 -7.83 13.92
C SER A 204 11.21 -7.88 12.81
N LYS A 205 12.50 -7.79 13.16
CA LYS A 205 13.60 -7.95 12.20
C LYS A 205 13.66 -9.35 11.57
N SER A 206 12.96 -10.34 12.15
CA SER A 206 12.78 -11.69 11.60
C SER A 206 11.44 -11.86 10.87
N PHE A 207 10.75 -10.76 10.54
CA PHE A 207 9.49 -10.74 9.80
C PHE A 207 8.31 -11.40 10.52
N GLU A 208 8.36 -11.48 11.85
CA GLU A 208 7.24 -11.92 12.69
C GLU A 208 6.31 -10.74 13.00
N LEU A 209 5.01 -10.97 13.01
CA LEU A 209 4.02 -9.93 13.30
C LEU A 209 4.19 -9.37 14.72
N MET A 210 4.02 -8.06 14.83
CA MET A 210 3.90 -7.35 16.10
C MET A 210 2.91 -6.20 15.94
N SER A 211 2.35 -5.74 17.05
CA SER A 211 1.42 -4.61 17.03
C SER A 211 2.15 -3.27 16.80
N CYS A 212 1.46 -2.32 16.17
CA CYS A 212 2.03 -1.06 15.72
C CYS A 212 1.83 0.14 16.67
N GLU A 213 1.53 -0.05 17.96
CA GLU A 213 1.32 1.07 18.90
C GLU A 213 2.56 1.97 19.02
N SER A 214 3.76 1.40 18.86
CA SER A 214 5.03 2.16 18.79
C SER A 214 5.12 3.09 17.58
N VAL A 215 4.29 2.93 16.55
CA VAL A 215 4.23 3.83 15.40
C VAL A 215 3.29 4.99 15.73
N LYS A 216 3.81 6.00 16.44
CA LYS A 216 3.06 7.23 16.78
C LYS A 216 1.74 6.97 17.53
N GLY A 217 1.64 5.88 18.31
CA GLY A 217 0.40 5.50 18.99
C GLY A 217 -0.59 4.71 18.14
N GLY A 218 -0.21 4.26 16.94
CA GLY A 218 -1.05 3.46 16.03
C GLY A 218 -2.04 4.27 15.18
N LEU A 219 -2.37 5.50 15.57
CA LEU A 219 -3.21 6.42 14.80
C LEU A 219 -2.51 7.76 14.62
N TYR A 220 -2.15 8.12 13.38
CA TYR A 220 -1.39 9.34 13.12
C TYR A 220 -1.81 10.07 11.83
N GLY A 221 -1.07 11.12 11.49
CA GLY A 221 -1.49 12.09 10.48
C GLY A 221 -2.69 12.86 10.97
N ASN A 222 -3.76 12.88 10.17
CA ASN A 222 -5.02 13.52 10.52
C ASN A 222 -6.09 12.49 10.90
N CYS A 223 -5.72 11.30 11.38
CA CYS A 223 -6.71 10.35 11.89
C CYS A 223 -7.42 10.94 13.12
N PRO A 224 -8.77 10.86 13.16
CA PRO A 224 -9.51 11.35 14.31
C PRO A 224 -9.27 10.46 15.54
N GLN A 225 -9.03 11.10 16.68
CA GLN A 225 -8.85 10.41 17.96
C GLN A 225 -10.19 10.05 18.64
N SER A 226 -11.29 10.69 18.21
CA SER A 226 -12.64 10.41 18.70
C SER A 226 -13.24 9.20 18.02
N THR A 227 -13.82 8.29 18.79
CA THR A 227 -14.48 7.07 18.29
C THR A 227 -15.76 7.34 17.49
N ASN A 228 -16.33 8.54 17.62
CA ASN A 228 -17.54 8.97 16.90
C ASN A 228 -17.23 9.60 15.53
N SER A 229 -15.96 9.89 15.24
CA SER A 229 -15.57 10.45 13.96
C SER A 229 -15.44 9.35 12.90
N LEU A 230 -16.03 9.60 11.74
CA LEU A 230 -15.93 8.70 10.60
C LEU A 230 -14.74 9.07 9.72
N ILE A 231 -14.08 8.04 9.23
CA ILE A 231 -13.02 8.07 8.23
C ILE A 231 -13.61 7.47 6.96
N ARG A 232 -13.59 8.24 5.87
CA ARG A 232 -14.01 7.76 4.57
C ARG A 232 -12.98 6.76 4.03
N TYR A 233 -13.45 5.66 3.45
CA TYR A 233 -12.66 4.79 2.60
C TYR A 233 -13.15 4.97 1.16
N PRO A 234 -12.51 5.82 0.35
CA PRO A 234 -13.02 6.17 -0.99
C PRO A 234 -13.11 4.95 -1.91
N TYR A 235 -13.99 5.03 -2.90
CA TYR A 235 -14.00 4.08 -4.03
C TYR A 235 -12.64 4.08 -4.73
N GLY A 236 -12.20 2.91 -5.15
CA GLY A 236 -10.93 2.70 -5.81
C GLY A 236 -10.96 3.16 -7.27
N PRO A 237 -9.78 3.25 -7.89
CA PRO A 237 -9.66 3.82 -9.22
C PRO A 237 -10.49 3.07 -10.26
N GLY A 238 -11.34 3.79 -11.00
CA GLY A 238 -12.22 3.21 -12.00
C GLY A 238 -13.48 2.53 -11.45
N SER A 239 -13.66 2.48 -10.13
CA SER A 239 -14.95 2.13 -9.52
C SER A 239 -15.77 3.40 -9.33
N SER A 240 -16.81 3.59 -10.14
CA SER A 240 -17.88 4.51 -9.79
C SER A 240 -18.83 3.77 -8.86
N GLY A 241 -19.35 4.44 -7.82
CA GLY A 241 -20.40 3.90 -6.98
C GLY A 241 -21.66 3.67 -7.82
N VAL A 242 -21.71 2.56 -8.56
CA VAL A 242 -22.93 2.10 -9.19
C VAL A 242 -23.80 1.69 -8.02
N SER A 243 -24.68 2.60 -7.60
CA SER A 243 -25.66 2.33 -6.56
C SER A 243 -26.31 0.98 -6.87
N PHE A 244 -26.14 0.00 -6.00
CA PHE A 244 -26.72 -1.33 -6.16
C PHE A 244 -28.23 -1.23 -6.47
N GLY A 245 -28.90 -0.17 -6.01
CA GLY A 245 -30.28 0.15 -6.35
C GLY A 245 -30.53 0.36 -7.85
N VAL A 246 -29.61 1.00 -8.59
CA VAL A 246 -29.74 1.20 -10.04
C VAL A 246 -29.60 -0.13 -10.79
N VAL A 247 -28.68 -0.99 -10.36
CA VAL A 247 -28.52 -2.33 -10.95
C VAL A 247 -29.75 -3.19 -10.66
N PHE A 248 -30.27 -3.16 -9.43
CA PHE A 248 -31.48 -3.90 -9.07
C PHE A 248 -32.71 -3.40 -9.83
N VAL A 249 -32.89 -2.07 -9.95
CA VAL A 249 -34.00 -1.46 -10.69
C VAL A 249 -33.93 -1.80 -12.18
N THR A 250 -32.74 -1.73 -12.79
CA THR A 250 -32.58 -2.09 -14.21
C THR A 250 -32.87 -3.56 -14.46
N LEU A 251 -32.41 -4.48 -13.60
CA LEU A 251 -32.74 -5.90 -13.67
C LEU A 251 -34.23 -6.16 -13.48
N LEU A 252 -34.88 -5.50 -12.51
CA LEU A 252 -36.31 -5.65 -12.27
C LEU A 252 -37.13 -5.17 -13.47
N CYS A 253 -36.75 -4.02 -14.06
CA CYS A 253 -37.36 -3.50 -15.27
C CYS A 253 -37.21 -4.48 -16.45
N MET A 254 -36.04 -5.07 -16.66
CA MET A 254 -35.82 -6.06 -17.73
C MET A 254 -36.72 -7.29 -17.56
N VAL A 255 -36.88 -7.81 -16.33
CA VAL A 255 -37.78 -8.95 -16.05
C VAL A 255 -39.24 -8.57 -16.32
N LEU A 256 -39.68 -7.38 -15.92
CA LEU A 256 -41.04 -6.91 -16.18
C LEU A 256 -41.34 -6.75 -17.68
N PHE A 257 -40.40 -6.16 -18.44
CA PHE A 257 -40.57 -6.01 -19.89
C PHE A 257 -40.56 -7.36 -20.62
N ALA A 258 -39.69 -8.30 -20.23
CA ALA A 258 -39.68 -9.64 -20.77
C ALA A 258 -41.00 -10.39 -20.46
N GLY A 259 -41.50 -10.28 -19.24
CA GLY A 259 -42.79 -10.85 -18.83
C GLY A 259 -43.97 -10.28 -19.61
N LEU A 260 -44.02 -8.96 -19.79
CA LEU A 260 -45.06 -8.30 -20.59
C LEU A 260 -44.98 -8.71 -22.07
N GLY A 261 -43.77 -8.75 -22.64
CA GLY A 261 -43.54 -9.20 -24.01
C GLY A 261 -44.02 -10.64 -24.23
N TYR A 262 -43.68 -11.54 -23.33
CA TYR A 262 -44.14 -12.93 -23.37
C TYR A 262 -45.67 -13.04 -23.29
N PHE A 263 -46.30 -12.29 -22.38
CA PHE A 263 -47.76 -12.29 -22.22
C PHE A 263 -48.47 -11.80 -23.49
N LEU A 264 -48.02 -10.67 -24.06
CA LEU A 264 -48.59 -10.12 -25.29
C LEU A 264 -48.38 -11.06 -26.48
N TYR A 265 -47.20 -11.67 -26.60
CA TYR A 265 -46.90 -12.65 -27.64
C TYR A 265 -47.78 -13.90 -27.52
N SER A 266 -47.96 -14.42 -26.31
CA SER A 266 -48.87 -15.56 -26.05
C SER A 266 -50.31 -15.23 -26.42
N LYS A 267 -50.81 -14.02 -26.07
CA LYS A 267 -52.15 -13.57 -26.49
C LYS A 267 -52.28 -13.46 -28.01
N TYR A 268 -51.27 -12.88 -28.68
CA TYR A 268 -51.24 -12.77 -30.12
C TYR A 268 -51.34 -14.15 -30.80
N LEU A 269 -50.53 -15.12 -30.36
CA LEU A 269 -50.56 -16.49 -30.88
C LEU A 269 -51.91 -17.18 -30.66
N ASN A 270 -52.56 -16.94 -29.52
CA ASN A 270 -53.87 -17.53 -29.24
C ASN A 270 -54.97 -16.92 -30.11
N HIS A 271 -54.95 -15.59 -30.32
CA HIS A 271 -55.86 -14.93 -31.25
C HIS A 271 -55.67 -15.41 -32.69
N ARG A 272 -54.42 -15.57 -33.14
CA ARG A 272 -54.07 -16.16 -34.45
C ARG A 272 -54.69 -17.55 -34.63
N ARG A 273 -54.50 -18.44 -33.65
CA ARG A 273 -55.06 -19.80 -33.66
C ARG A 273 -56.59 -19.81 -33.73
N LEU A 274 -57.26 -18.98 -32.93
CA LEU A 274 -58.72 -18.85 -32.96
C LEU A 274 -59.23 -18.29 -34.31
N ALA A 275 -58.51 -17.35 -34.90
CA ALA A 275 -58.85 -16.78 -36.21
C ALA A 275 -58.65 -17.77 -37.37
N GLU A 276 -57.75 -18.73 -37.24
CA GLU A 276 -57.58 -19.84 -38.18
C GLU A 276 -58.65 -20.92 -37.99
N TYR A 277 -59.00 -21.26 -36.74
CA TYR A 277 -60.08 -22.22 -36.44
C TYR A 277 -61.45 -21.76 -36.97
N ASN A 278 -61.78 -20.47 -36.84
CA ASN A 278 -63.07 -19.92 -37.30
C ASN A 278 -63.18 -19.73 -38.83
N ARG A 279 -62.14 -20.08 -39.61
CA ARG A 279 -62.18 -20.04 -41.09
C ARG A 279 -62.48 -21.39 -41.73
N ILE A 280 -62.58 -22.46 -40.95
CA ILE A 280 -62.97 -23.82 -41.36
C ILE A 280 -64.45 -23.99 -41.07
#